data_AF-A0A453MYW4-F1
#
_entry.id   AF-A0A453MYW4-F1
#
_cell.length_a   1.000
_cell.length_b   1.000
_cell.length_c   1.000
_cell.angle_alpha   90.00
_cell.angle_beta   90.00
_cell.angle_gamma   90.00
#
_symmetry.space_group_name_H-M   'P 1'
#
loop_
_entity.id
_entity.type
_entity.pdbx_description
1 polymer ?
#
loop_
_entity_poly.entity_id
_entity_poly.type
_entity_poly.pdbx_seq_one_letter_code
_entity_poly.pdbx_strand_id
1 'polypeptide(L)'
;MPYDHKNTTPDGAPSHLMRSVLENVNHRNFQDSCLVGSGGGAVGYLAHGTTTDYLYDIAKVPMPFTFEIYGDEKASTDDCFKMFNPVDKITFDRVINKWCMAFLILFEEGLRTLPDDQVVSQGALDNWVPMGGEILERNMDQKSGGENGKLEGLDLGMQELKTYFRLFMLSTFLLMFMFCSRISKNRSRDSDEQSTA
;
A
#
# COMPACT_ATOMS: atom_id res chain seq x y z
N MET A 1 3.64 -7.91 13.49
CA MET A 1 2.96 -9.21 13.29
C MET A 1 1.55 -9.10 13.85
N PRO A 2 0.59 -9.96 13.45
CA PRO A 2 -0.67 -10.05 14.16
C PRO A 2 -0.43 -10.35 15.65
N TYR A 3 -1.34 -9.99 16.56
CA TYR A 3 -2.53 -9.19 16.29
C TYR A 3 -2.29 -7.70 16.58
N ASP A 4 -3.00 -6.83 15.88
CA ASP A 4 -3.07 -5.41 16.24
C ASP A 4 -4.14 -5.18 17.33
N HIS A 5 -5.22 -5.96 17.31
CA HIS A 5 -6.30 -5.87 18.30
C HIS A 5 -6.05 -6.62 19.62
N LYS A 6 -4.91 -7.33 19.75
CA LYS A 6 -4.51 -8.02 20.98
C LYS A 6 -3.07 -7.68 21.33
N ASN A 7 -2.76 -7.70 22.61
CA ASN A 7 -1.39 -7.53 23.09
C ASN A 7 -0.50 -8.77 22.88
N THR A 8 -1.07 -9.89 22.44
CA THR A 8 -0.34 -11.15 22.19
C THR A 8 -0.18 -11.41 20.69
N THR A 9 0.91 -12.09 20.33
CA THR A 9 1.04 -12.71 19.00
C THR A 9 0.21 -14.00 18.93
N PRO A 10 -0.19 -14.46 17.74
CA PRO A 10 -0.70 -15.81 17.56
C PRO A 10 0.30 -16.86 18.07
N ASP A 11 -0.22 -18.01 18.47
CA ASP A 11 0.60 -19.14 18.92
C ASP A 11 0.95 -20.09 17.76
N GLY A 12 1.93 -20.97 17.99
CA GLY A 12 2.25 -22.08 17.09
C GLY A 12 3.33 -21.81 16.06
N ALA A 13 3.67 -22.86 15.30
CA ALA A 13 4.80 -22.86 14.37
C ALA A 13 4.78 -21.72 13.33
N PRO A 14 3.64 -21.36 12.70
CA PRO A 14 3.61 -20.24 11.75
C PRO A 14 4.00 -18.90 12.39
N SER A 15 3.61 -18.67 13.65
CA SER A 15 3.97 -17.46 14.38
C SER A 15 5.45 -17.40 14.72
N HIS A 16 6.03 -18.53 15.14
CA HIS A 16 7.47 -18.63 15.34
C HIS A 16 8.26 -18.39 14.05
N LEU A 17 7.76 -18.89 12.91
CA LEU A 17 8.37 -18.65 11.59
C LEU A 17 8.34 -17.16 11.22
N MET A 18 7.17 -16.53 11.29
CA MET A 18 7.01 -15.09 11.07
C MET A 18 7.97 -14.27 11.93
N ARG A 19 8.05 -14.59 13.24
CA ARG A 19 8.96 -13.93 14.18
C ARG A 19 10.42 -14.10 13.75
N SER A 20 10.84 -15.33 13.43
CA SER A 20 12.21 -15.64 13.03
C SER A 20 12.61 -14.88 11.75
N VAL A 21 11.71 -14.79 10.77
CA VAL A 21 11.95 -14.02 9.53
C VAL A 21 12.18 -12.55 9.85
N LEU A 22 11.31 -11.94 10.67
CA LEU A 22 11.43 -10.53 11.04
C LEU A 22 12.66 -10.25 11.91
N GLU A 23 12.99 -11.12 12.85
CA GLU A 23 14.20 -11.01 13.68
C GLU A 23 15.47 -11.08 12.81
N ASN A 24 15.49 -11.93 11.78
CA ASN A 24 16.62 -11.99 10.85
C ASN A 24 16.74 -10.72 9.99
N VAL A 25 15.62 -10.18 9.48
CA VAL A 25 15.61 -8.88 8.77
C VAL A 25 16.11 -7.75 9.68
N ASN A 26 15.65 -7.72 10.93
CA ASN A 26 16.07 -6.74 11.94
C ASN A 26 17.58 -6.81 12.21
N HIS A 27 18.10 -8.01 12.44
CA HIS A 27 19.51 -8.24 12.70
C HIS A 27 20.38 -7.80 11.52
N ARG A 28 20.04 -8.25 10.29
CA ARG A 28 20.84 -7.99 9.08
C ARG A 28 20.81 -6.53 8.62
N ASN A 29 19.70 -5.82 8.80
CA ASN A 29 19.51 -4.49 8.19
C ASN A 29 19.40 -3.33 9.19
N PHE A 30 18.98 -3.62 10.42
CA PHE A 30 18.64 -2.61 11.43
C PHE A 30 19.43 -2.73 12.73
N GLN A 31 20.39 -3.65 12.85
CA GLN A 31 21.22 -3.83 14.05
C GLN A 31 20.38 -4.06 15.32
N ASP A 32 19.31 -4.84 15.17
CA ASP A 32 18.38 -5.18 16.27
C ASP A 32 17.69 -3.97 16.91
N SER A 33 17.60 -2.84 16.18
CA SER A 33 16.97 -1.62 16.68
C SER A 33 15.43 -1.61 16.58
N CYS A 34 14.83 -2.47 15.75
CA CYS A 34 13.38 -2.55 15.63
C CYS A 34 12.78 -3.50 16.67
N LEU A 35 11.56 -3.21 17.13
CA LEU A 35 10.77 -4.12 17.96
C LEU A 35 10.02 -5.12 17.08
N VAL A 36 10.05 -6.42 17.45
CA VAL A 36 9.35 -7.50 16.73
C VAL A 36 8.31 -8.15 17.65
N GLY A 37 7.04 -8.05 17.26
CA GLY A 37 5.93 -8.64 18.01
C GLY A 37 4.55 -8.37 17.40
N SER A 38 3.52 -8.57 18.22
CA SER A 38 2.14 -8.19 17.90
C SER A 38 2.03 -6.68 17.77
N GLY A 39 1.21 -6.17 16.85
CA GLY A 39 0.99 -4.72 16.75
C GLY A 39 0.44 -4.15 18.06
N GLY A 40 -0.56 -4.82 18.65
CA GLY A 40 -1.18 -4.36 19.89
C GLY A 40 -0.25 -4.39 21.11
N GLY A 41 0.76 -5.26 21.10
CA GLY A 41 1.74 -5.38 22.18
C GLY A 41 2.99 -4.51 21.97
N ALA A 42 3.56 -4.53 20.76
CA ALA A 42 4.82 -3.87 20.45
C ALA A 42 4.67 -2.37 20.18
N VAL A 43 3.56 -1.94 19.56
CA VAL A 43 3.29 -0.51 19.28
C VAL A 43 2.67 0.18 20.50
N GLY A 44 1.97 -0.56 21.36
CA GLY A 44 1.50 -0.07 22.66
C GLY A 44 0.05 0.43 22.70
N TYR A 45 -0.73 0.21 21.64
CA TYR A 45 -2.18 0.43 21.65
C TYR A 45 -2.91 -0.65 20.85
N LEU A 46 -4.15 -0.95 21.23
CA LEU A 46 -4.97 -1.94 20.54
C LEU A 46 -5.74 -1.28 19.39
N ALA A 47 -5.64 -1.86 18.20
CA ALA A 47 -6.35 -1.40 17.01
C ALA A 47 -7.24 -2.52 16.46
N HIS A 48 -8.56 -2.29 16.41
CA HIS A 48 -9.52 -3.24 15.85
C HIS A 48 -9.75 -2.97 14.35
N GLY A 49 -10.10 -4.02 13.61
CA GLY A 49 -10.47 -3.91 12.19
C GLY A 49 -9.29 -3.60 11.28
N THR A 50 -8.07 -3.98 11.66
CA THR A 50 -6.88 -3.76 10.84
C THR A 50 -6.78 -4.76 9.70
N THR A 51 -6.13 -4.33 8.62
CA THR A 51 -5.86 -5.20 7.46
C THR A 51 -5.04 -6.41 7.84
N THR A 52 -4.02 -6.26 8.70
CA THR A 52 -3.14 -7.36 9.11
C THR A 52 -3.90 -8.44 9.85
N ASP A 53 -4.81 -8.06 10.74
CA ASP A 53 -5.65 -9.02 11.47
C ASP A 53 -6.64 -9.72 10.53
N TYR A 54 -7.25 -8.99 9.60
CA TYR A 54 -8.12 -9.57 8.58
C TYR A 54 -7.37 -10.56 7.66
N LEU A 55 -6.18 -10.17 7.19
CA LEU A 55 -5.36 -11.03 6.32
C LEU A 55 -4.96 -12.32 7.03
N TYR A 56 -4.68 -12.25 8.34
CA TYR A 56 -4.35 -13.40 9.16
C TYR A 56 -5.57 -14.31 9.42
N ASP A 57 -6.64 -13.77 10.00
CA ASP A 57 -7.76 -14.58 10.48
C ASP A 57 -8.73 -15.00 9.36
N ILE A 58 -8.94 -14.14 8.36
CA ILE A 58 -9.95 -14.36 7.31
C ILE A 58 -9.31 -14.80 6.00
N ALA A 59 -8.38 -14.02 5.46
CA ALA A 59 -7.77 -14.33 4.16
C ALA A 59 -6.71 -15.45 4.23
N LYS A 60 -6.30 -15.85 5.44
CA LYS A 60 -5.30 -16.91 5.68
C LYS A 60 -3.98 -16.66 4.96
N VAL A 61 -3.56 -15.40 4.86
CA VAL A 61 -2.21 -15.06 4.39
C VAL A 61 -1.19 -15.66 5.37
N PRO A 62 -0.17 -16.41 4.92
CA PRO A 62 0.75 -17.10 5.82
C PRO A 62 1.58 -16.16 6.71
N MET A 63 1.99 -15.01 6.17
CA MET A 63 2.89 -14.08 6.84
C MET A 63 2.48 -12.60 6.63
N PRO A 64 1.34 -12.15 7.20
CA PRO A 64 0.92 -10.77 7.09
C PRO A 64 1.69 -9.90 8.10
N PHE A 65 2.20 -8.76 7.65
CA PHE A 65 3.01 -7.85 8.46
C PHE A 65 2.53 -6.41 8.33
N THR A 66 2.51 -5.70 9.46
CA THR A 66 2.50 -4.23 9.53
C THR A 66 3.92 -3.77 9.86
N PHE A 67 4.44 -2.79 9.13
CA PHE A 67 5.76 -2.21 9.38
C PHE A 67 5.63 -0.74 9.74
N GLU A 68 6.10 -0.38 10.94
CA GLU A 68 6.28 1.00 11.36
C GLU A 68 7.68 1.46 10.91
N ILE A 69 7.73 2.28 9.85
CA ILE A 69 8.98 2.52 9.11
C ILE A 69 9.80 3.72 9.61
N TYR A 70 9.17 4.61 10.37
CA TYR A 70 9.79 5.82 10.87
C TYR A 70 9.14 6.28 12.17
N GLY A 71 9.96 6.77 13.10
CA GLY A 71 9.54 7.46 14.32
C GLY A 71 10.65 8.37 14.82
N ASP A 72 10.35 9.64 15.06
CA ASP A 72 11.26 10.58 15.73
C ASP A 72 10.85 10.76 17.19
N GLU A 73 11.52 10.03 18.09
CA GLU A 73 11.31 10.12 19.54
C GLU A 73 11.62 11.50 20.14
N LYS A 74 12.33 12.36 19.38
CA LYS A 74 12.67 13.73 19.80
C LYS A 74 11.68 14.77 19.28
N ALA A 75 10.73 14.38 18.44
CA ALA A 75 9.68 15.29 18.00
C ALA A 75 8.75 15.66 19.17
N SER A 76 8.22 16.88 19.14
CA SER A 76 7.17 17.28 20.08
C SER A 76 5.93 16.43 19.87
N THR A 77 5.19 16.13 20.93
CA THR A 77 3.87 15.48 20.84
C THR A 77 2.84 16.28 20.05
N ASP A 78 3.07 17.59 19.89
CA ASP A 78 2.22 18.48 19.10
C ASP A 78 2.62 18.51 17.60
N ASP A 79 3.79 17.98 17.25
CA ASP A 79 4.28 17.90 15.87
C ASP A 79 4.20 16.46 15.36
N CYS A 80 2.96 15.99 15.21
CA CYS A 80 2.66 14.64 14.71
C CYS A 80 3.29 14.39 13.33
N PHE A 81 3.38 15.41 12.48
CA PHE A 81 3.95 15.22 11.15
C PHE A 81 5.42 14.82 11.25
N LYS A 82 6.23 15.57 11.99
CA LYS A 82 7.64 15.25 12.20
C LYS A 82 7.84 13.95 12.99
N MET A 83 6.96 13.66 13.95
CA MET A 83 7.02 12.43 14.73
C MET A 83 6.95 11.18 13.84
N PHE A 84 6.09 11.19 12.82
CA PHE A 84 5.84 10.02 11.98
C PHE A 84 6.38 10.13 10.56
N ASN A 85 6.99 11.26 10.17
CA ASN A 85 7.50 11.46 8.83
C ASN A 85 8.86 12.14 8.82
N PRO A 86 9.81 11.67 7.99
CA PRO A 86 11.05 12.41 7.77
C PRO A 86 10.74 13.75 7.08
N VAL A 87 11.18 14.84 7.70
CA VAL A 87 10.89 16.22 7.23
C VAL A 87 11.98 16.81 6.33
N ASP A 88 13.13 16.14 6.23
CA ASP A 88 14.25 16.55 5.40
C ASP A 88 14.65 15.44 4.42
N LYS A 89 15.22 15.85 3.28
CA LYS A 89 15.57 14.93 2.19
C LYS A 89 16.61 13.88 2.62
N ILE A 90 17.57 14.25 3.45
CA ILE A 90 18.66 13.35 3.85
C ILE A 90 18.08 12.21 4.70
N THR A 91 17.23 12.53 5.67
CA THR A 91 16.54 11.54 6.49
C THR A 91 15.58 10.71 5.65
N PHE A 92 14.81 11.34 4.76
CA PHE A 92 13.91 10.63 3.85
C PHE A 92 14.66 9.59 3.00
N ASP A 93 15.72 10.00 2.29
CA ASP A 93 16.52 9.12 1.45
C ASP A 93 17.13 7.97 2.28
N ARG A 94 17.63 8.26 3.48
CA ARG A 94 18.21 7.26 4.38
C ARG A 94 17.17 6.22 4.80
N VAL A 95 15.98 6.65 5.19
CA VAL A 95 14.88 5.77 5.64
C VAL A 95 14.42 4.90 4.48
N ILE A 96 14.13 5.49 3.32
CA ILE A 96 13.68 4.75 2.13
C ILE A 96 14.73 3.74 1.69
N ASN A 97 15.99 4.13 1.55
CA ASN A 97 17.04 3.20 1.12
C ASN A 97 17.21 2.02 2.10
N LYS A 98 17.14 2.26 3.41
CA LYS A 98 17.19 1.18 4.41
C LYS A 98 15.99 0.23 4.29
N TRP A 99 14.78 0.76 4.13
CA TRP A 99 13.58 -0.06 4.04
C TRP A 99 13.45 -0.80 2.71
N CYS A 100 13.91 -0.20 1.59
CA CYS A 100 13.99 -0.92 0.31
C CYS A 100 14.88 -2.17 0.44
N MET A 101 16.05 -2.06 1.09
CA MET A 101 16.89 -3.21 1.36
C MET A 101 16.21 -4.23 2.29
N ALA A 102 15.52 -3.76 3.33
CA ALA A 102 14.78 -4.63 4.25
C ALA A 102 13.74 -5.50 3.52
N PHE A 103 13.00 -4.93 2.57
CA PHE A 103 12.02 -5.70 1.78
C PHE A 103 12.68 -6.73 0.86
N LEU A 104 13.84 -6.42 0.26
CA LEU A 104 14.58 -7.42 -0.53
C LEU A 104 15.05 -8.59 0.35
N ILE A 105 15.56 -8.30 1.54
CA ILE A 105 15.94 -9.32 2.53
C ILE A 105 14.70 -10.10 2.97
N LEU A 106 13.57 -9.44 3.22
CA LEU A 106 12.33 -10.10 3.61
C LEU A 106 11.85 -11.09 2.55
N PHE A 107 11.90 -10.72 1.26
CA PHE A 107 11.56 -11.65 0.18
C PHE A 107 12.55 -12.81 0.09
N GLU A 108 13.85 -12.55 0.25
CA GLU A 108 14.88 -13.59 0.31
C GLU A 108 14.62 -14.59 1.45
N GLU A 109 14.32 -14.09 2.65
CA GLU A 109 14.00 -14.91 3.82
C GLU A 109 12.69 -15.69 3.62
N GLY A 110 11.64 -15.03 3.11
CA GLY A 110 10.35 -15.65 2.84
C GLY A 110 10.45 -16.80 1.84
N LEU A 111 11.21 -16.65 0.77
CA LEU A 111 11.46 -17.71 -0.22
C LEU A 111 12.23 -18.92 0.37
N ARG A 112 13.08 -18.70 1.38
CA ARG A 112 13.79 -19.78 2.07
C ARG A 112 12.94 -20.53 3.08
N THR A 113 11.96 -19.83 3.67
CA THR A 113 11.21 -20.31 4.84
C THR A 113 9.81 -20.83 4.51
N LEU A 114 9.21 -20.37 3.42
CA LEU A 114 7.94 -20.92 2.93
C LEU A 114 8.22 -22.20 2.11
N PRO A 115 7.70 -23.36 2.53
CA PRO A 115 7.73 -24.54 1.68
C PRO A 115 6.79 -24.34 0.47
N ASP A 116 7.15 -24.93 -0.68
CA ASP A 116 6.47 -24.76 -1.97
C ASP A 116 4.95 -25.04 -1.92
N ASP A 117 4.51 -25.87 -0.96
CA ASP A 117 3.13 -26.27 -0.73
C ASP A 117 2.26 -25.23 -0.01
N GLN A 118 2.86 -24.24 0.67
CA GLN A 118 2.13 -23.11 1.30
C GLN A 118 2.04 -21.86 0.42
N VAL A 119 2.86 -21.76 -0.63
CA VAL A 119 2.79 -20.68 -1.62
C VAL A 119 1.53 -20.80 -2.48
N VAL A 120 1.00 -22.02 -2.62
CA VAL A 120 -0.27 -22.29 -3.29
C VAL A 120 -1.37 -22.33 -2.22
N SER A 121 -2.04 -21.20 -2.01
CA SER A 121 -3.29 -21.18 -1.25
C SER A 121 -4.24 -22.24 -1.83
N GLN A 122 -4.59 -23.26 -1.04
CA GLN A 122 -5.63 -24.24 -1.37
C GLN A 122 -7.05 -23.64 -1.34
N GLY A 123 -7.19 -22.33 -1.11
CA GLY A 123 -8.44 -21.60 -1.27
C GLY A 123 -8.65 -21.18 -2.73
N ALA A 124 -9.89 -21.29 -3.23
CA ALA A 124 -10.28 -20.95 -4.59
C ALA A 124 -9.67 -19.61 -5.05
N LEU A 125 -8.58 -19.73 -5.81
CA LEU A 125 -7.86 -18.63 -6.45
C LEU A 125 -8.71 -17.98 -7.55
N ASP A 126 -9.83 -18.61 -7.90
CA ASP A 126 -10.80 -18.21 -8.91
C ASP A 126 -11.39 -16.80 -8.71
N ASN A 127 -11.32 -16.25 -7.48
CA ASN A 127 -11.90 -14.94 -7.14
C ASN A 127 -10.88 -13.82 -6.91
N TRP A 128 -9.57 -14.11 -6.96
CA TRP A 128 -8.52 -13.10 -6.73
C TRP A 128 -7.92 -12.67 -8.06
N VAL A 129 -8.29 -11.48 -8.54
CA VAL A 129 -7.63 -10.85 -9.69
C VAL A 129 -6.29 -10.27 -9.22
N PRO A 130 -5.14 -10.75 -9.72
CA PRO A 130 -3.85 -10.17 -9.35
C PRO A 130 -3.79 -8.73 -9.87
N MET A 131 -3.48 -7.76 -9.01
CA MET A 131 -3.10 -6.43 -9.50
C MET A 131 -1.80 -6.55 -10.29
N GLY A 132 -1.92 -6.55 -11.62
CA GLY A 132 -0.79 -6.69 -12.56
C GLY A 132 -0.61 -8.07 -13.19
N GLY A 133 -1.54 -9.02 -12.97
CA GLY A 133 -1.44 -10.40 -13.49
C GLY A 133 -1.35 -10.49 -15.02
N GLU A 134 -2.11 -9.67 -15.74
CA GLU A 134 -2.08 -9.64 -17.21
C GLU A 134 -0.72 -9.18 -17.78
N ILE A 135 0.06 -8.42 -16.99
CA ILE A 135 1.37 -7.91 -17.43
C ILE A 135 2.45 -8.98 -17.28
N LEU A 136 2.37 -9.86 -16.27
CA LEU A 136 3.41 -10.85 -15.98
C LEU A 136 3.25 -12.14 -16.79
N GLU A 137 2.03 -12.65 -16.98
CA GLU A 137 1.80 -13.87 -17.78
C GLU A 137 2.18 -13.67 -19.24
N ARG A 138 1.86 -12.50 -19.82
CA ARG A 138 2.19 -12.16 -21.20
C ARG A 138 3.71 -12.08 -21.46
N ASN A 139 4.51 -11.80 -20.42
CA ASN A 139 5.97 -11.74 -20.52
C ASN A 139 6.66 -13.12 -20.49
N MET A 140 5.99 -14.16 -19.98
CA MET A 140 6.56 -15.52 -19.98
C MET A 140 6.32 -16.24 -21.31
N ASP A 141 5.17 -16.01 -21.95
CA ASP A 141 4.86 -16.55 -23.28
C ASP A 141 5.56 -15.80 -24.44
N GLN A 142 6.01 -14.56 -24.21
CA GLN A 142 6.73 -13.74 -25.20
C GLN A 142 8.26 -13.83 -25.12
N LYS A 143 8.82 -14.89 -24.54
CA LYS A 143 10.28 -15.13 -24.61
C LYS A 143 10.75 -15.73 -25.95
N SER A 144 9.94 -15.57 -27.00
CA SER A 144 10.31 -15.84 -28.40
C SER A 144 9.93 -14.64 -29.27
N GLY A 145 10.79 -13.61 -29.30
CA GLY A 145 10.76 -12.60 -30.36
C GLY A 145 10.98 -11.13 -29.94
N GLY A 146 12.21 -10.65 -30.11
CA GLY A 146 12.53 -9.29 -30.60
C GLY A 146 12.31 -8.07 -29.70
N GLU A 147 13.33 -7.20 -29.63
CA GLU A 147 13.36 -5.89 -28.94
C GLU A 147 12.25 -4.88 -29.33
N ASN A 148 11.35 -5.20 -30.27
CA ASN A 148 10.26 -4.33 -30.71
C ASN A 148 9.03 -4.29 -29.75
N GLY A 149 8.78 -5.34 -28.98
CA GLY A 149 7.55 -5.42 -28.15
C GLY A 149 7.52 -4.43 -26.96
N LYS A 150 8.68 -3.95 -26.53
CA LYS A 150 8.82 -3.05 -25.37
C LYS A 150 8.40 -1.61 -25.69
N LEU A 151 8.50 -1.20 -26.96
CA LEU A 151 8.10 0.13 -27.42
C LEU A 151 6.57 0.22 -27.61
N GLU A 152 5.95 -0.83 -28.13
CA GLU A 152 4.51 -0.89 -28.41
C GLU A 152 3.65 -0.84 -27.13
N GLY A 153 4.09 -1.48 -26.03
CA GLY A 153 3.36 -1.47 -24.76
C GLY A 153 3.37 -0.11 -24.04
N LEU A 154 4.46 0.65 -24.18
CA LEU A 154 4.55 2.01 -23.63
C LEU A 154 3.69 3.00 -24.42
N ASP A 155 3.64 2.86 -25.75
CA ASP A 155 2.79 3.70 -26.59
C ASP A 155 1.30 3.45 -26.37
N LEU A 156 0.90 2.19 -26.18
CA LEU A 156 -0.48 1.85 -25.85
C LEU A 156 -0.90 2.44 -24.48
N GLY A 157 -0.06 2.29 -23.45
CA GLY A 157 -0.32 2.88 -22.13
C GLY A 157 -0.39 4.42 -22.17
N MET A 158 0.45 5.06 -22.98
CA MET A 158 0.46 6.50 -23.15
C MET A 158 -0.74 7.01 -23.96
N GLN A 159 -1.28 6.20 -24.87
CA GLN A 159 -2.50 6.50 -25.61
C GLN A 159 -3.75 6.38 -24.72
N GLU A 160 -3.83 5.35 -23.88
CA GLU A 160 -4.92 5.20 -22.90
C GLU A 160 -4.91 6.36 -21.89
N LEU A 161 -3.74 6.73 -21.36
CA LEU A 161 -3.61 7.87 -20.43
C LEU A 161 -4.07 9.20 -21.07
N LYS A 162 -3.76 9.42 -22.36
CA LYS A 162 -4.24 10.59 -23.11
C LYS A 162 -5.77 10.59 -23.25
N THR A 163 -6.39 9.43 -23.44
CA THR A 163 -7.85 9.30 -23.54
C THR A 163 -8.51 9.60 -22.20
N TYR A 164 -8.02 9.01 -21.10
CA TYR A 164 -8.53 9.31 -19.76
C TYR A 164 -8.35 10.78 -19.38
N PHE A 165 -7.21 11.39 -19.71
CA PHE A 165 -6.99 12.81 -19.46
C PHE A 165 -7.96 13.70 -20.24
N ARG A 166 -8.26 13.37 -21.50
CA ARG A 166 -9.26 14.09 -22.30
C ARG A 166 -10.65 13.98 -21.69
N LEU A 167 -11.06 12.79 -21.26
CA LEU A 167 -12.35 12.56 -20.59
C LEU A 167 -12.44 13.29 -19.25
N PHE A 168 -11.34 13.32 -18.47
CA PHE A 168 -11.24 14.07 -17.24
C PHE A 168 -11.40 15.58 -17.47
N MET A 169 -10.71 16.14 -18.46
CA MET A 169 -10.85 17.56 -18.81
C MET A 169 -12.29 17.87 -19.25
N LEU A 170 -12.88 17.02 -20.10
CA LEU A 170 -14.23 17.21 -20.61
C LEU A 170 -15.28 17.14 -19.48
N SER A 171 -15.15 16.19 -18.55
CA SER A 171 -16.00 16.12 -17.36
C SER A 171 -15.84 17.34 -16.44
N THR A 172 -14.61 17.84 -16.27
CA THR A 172 -14.34 19.05 -15.48
C THR A 172 -15.01 20.28 -16.11
N PHE A 173 -14.92 20.46 -17.43
CA PHE A 173 -15.59 21.56 -18.14
C PHE A 173 -17.11 21.47 -18.06
N LEU A 174 -17.69 20.26 -18.20
CA LEU A 174 -19.13 20.06 -18.06
C LEU A 174 -19.60 20.35 -16.63
N LEU A 175 -18.87 19.90 -15.62
CA LEU A 175 -19.18 20.20 -14.22
C LEU A 175 -19.11 21.70 -13.94
N MET A 176 -18.07 22.40 -14.43
CA MET A 176 -17.97 23.85 -14.32
C MET A 176 -19.15 24.55 -15.01
N PHE A 177 -19.52 24.13 -16.21
CA PHE A 177 -20.66 24.71 -16.93
C PHE A 177 -21.99 24.47 -16.20
N MET A 178 -22.22 23.27 -15.67
CA MET A 178 -23.41 22.96 -14.87
C MET A 178 -23.46 23.79 -13.59
N PHE A 179 -22.32 23.96 -12.90
CA PHE A 179 -22.24 24.74 -11.66
C PHE A 179 -22.46 26.23 -11.93
N CYS A 180 -21.79 26.79 -12.95
CA CYS A 180 -21.96 28.18 -13.37
C CYS A 180 -23.38 28.47 -13.87
N SER A 181 -23.97 27.55 -14.64
CA SER A 181 -25.37 27.69 -15.11
C SER A 181 -26.36 27.67 -13.95
N ARG A 182 -26.14 26.80 -12.95
CA ARG A 182 -26.97 26.73 -11.74
C ARG A 182 -26.84 28.00 -10.89
N ILE A 183 -25.63 28.51 -10.70
CA ILE A 183 -25.38 29.77 -9.97
C ILE A 183 -26.02 30.95 -10.72
N SER A 184 -25.85 31.03 -12.03
CA SER A 184 -26.46 32.08 -12.87
C SER A 184 -27.99 32.09 -12.76
N LYS A 185 -28.61 30.90 -12.84
CA LYS A 185 -30.07 30.75 -12.76
C LYS A 185 -30.65 31.03 -11.36
N ASN A 186 -29.88 30.77 -10.31
CA ASN A 186 -30.27 31.18 -8.95
C ASN A 186 -30.18 32.70 -8.78
N ARG A 187 -29.10 33.31 -9.30
CA ARG A 187 -28.89 34.75 -9.22
C ARG A 187 -29.92 35.57 -10.02
N SER A 188 -30.43 35.04 -11.14
CA SER A 188 -31.56 35.66 -11.85
C SER A 188 -32.87 35.59 -11.06
N ARG A 189 -33.13 34.48 -10.34
CA ARG A 189 -34.32 34.36 -9.47
C ARG A 189 -34.29 35.37 -8.31
N ASP A 190 -33.12 35.53 -7.67
CA ASP A 190 -32.97 36.51 -6.58
C ASP A 190 -33.13 37.96 -7.08
N SER A 191 -32.78 38.24 -8.34
CA SER A 191 -32.94 39.56 -8.96
C SER A 191 -34.40 39.88 -9.31
N ASP A 192 -35.18 38.87 -9.75
CA ASP A 192 -36.61 39.02 -10.07
C ASP A 192 -37.46 39.20 -8.79
N GLU A 193 -37.10 38.54 -7.68
CA GLU A 193 -37.76 38.71 -6.37
C GLU A 193 -37.48 40.08 -5.73
N GLN A 194 -36.33 40.72 -6.01
CA GLN A 194 -36.03 42.08 -5.52
C GLN A 194 -36.67 43.20 -6.35
N SER A 195 -37.10 42.93 -7.59
CA SER A 195 -37.78 43.94 -8.44
C SER A 195 -39.31 43.95 -8.26
N THR A 196 -39.86 43.07 -7.42
CA THR A 196 -41.31 42.94 -7.17
C THR A 196 -41.73 43.29 -5.73
N ALA A 197 -40.84 43.93 -4.96
CA ALA A 197 -41.13 44.50 -3.63
C ALA A 197 -41.06 46.03 -3.64
#